data_AF-A0A7S3CL14-F1
#
_entry.id   AF-A0A7S3CL14-F1
#
_cell.length_a   1.000
_cell.length_b   1.000
_cell.length_c   1.000
_cell.angle_alpha   90.00
_cell.angle_beta   90.00
_cell.angle_gamma   90.00
#
_symmetry.space_group_name_H-M   'P 1'
#
loop_
_entity.id
_entity.type
_entity.pdbx_description
1 polymer ?
#
loop_
_entity_poly.entity_id
_entity_poly.type
_entity_poly.pdbx_seq_one_letter_code
_entity_poly.pdbx_strand_id
1 'polypeptide(L)'
;MPSSLPFSVSNLKKLSKIGKLRFMKSGKVILRIQNGGGEGEFIDLDVSKGIQTQFHQQVISVNKSATLDSNEGDSSARKQINFLGDISQKLVVTPNFEQILQGISLK
;
A
#
# COMPACT_ATOMS: atom_id res chain seq x y z
N MET A 1 2.13 9.63 19.51
CA MET A 1 3.36 9.99 18.78
C MET A 1 3.00 10.10 17.30
N PRO A 2 3.39 11.17 16.58
CA PRO A 2 3.17 11.25 15.14
C PRO A 2 4.11 10.23 14.46
N SER A 3 3.54 9.25 13.78
CA SER A 3 4.28 8.26 13.00
C SER A 3 4.74 8.89 11.68
N SER A 4 6.00 9.30 11.60
CA SER A 4 6.64 9.59 10.32
C SER A 4 6.60 8.32 9.47
N LEU A 5 6.05 8.40 8.26
CA LEU A 5 6.01 7.29 7.32
C LEU A 5 7.46 6.82 7.02
N PRO A 6 7.74 5.51 7.03
CA PRO A 6 9.11 4.96 6.95
C PRO A 6 9.77 5.07 5.56
N PHE A 7 9.25 5.92 4.67
CA PHE A 7 9.82 6.17 3.36
C PHE A 7 10.14 7.64 3.18
N SER A 8 11.36 7.94 2.70
CA SER A 8 11.75 9.29 2.31
C SER A 8 10.89 9.73 1.12
N VAL A 9 10.04 10.72 1.40
CA VAL A 9 9.09 11.41 0.53
C VAL A 9 9.77 12.08 -0.69
N SER A 10 11.10 12.14 -0.74
CA SER A 10 11.88 12.80 -1.80
C SER A 10 11.76 12.15 -3.20
N ASN A 11 11.28 10.91 -3.32
CA ASN A 11 11.00 10.26 -4.61
C ASN A 11 9.52 10.37 -5.08
N LEU A 12 8.70 11.21 -4.44
CA LEU A 12 7.26 11.34 -4.72
C LEU A 12 6.89 11.86 -6.11
N LYS A 13 7.82 12.36 -6.93
CA LYS A 13 7.53 12.83 -8.30
C LYS A 13 6.92 11.73 -9.20
N LYS A 14 6.91 10.46 -8.78
CA LYS A 14 6.38 9.31 -9.54
C LYS A 14 5.25 8.52 -8.87
N LEU A 15 4.83 8.84 -7.65
CA LEU A 15 3.67 8.13 -7.06
C LEU A 15 2.39 8.84 -7.50
N SER A 16 1.69 8.25 -8.47
CA SER A 16 0.37 8.72 -8.88
C SER A 16 -0.65 8.46 -7.77
N LYS A 17 -1.57 9.40 -7.58
CA LYS A 17 -2.69 9.25 -6.65
C LYS A 17 -3.64 8.18 -7.20
N ILE A 18 -3.74 7.04 -6.51
CA ILE A 18 -4.60 5.91 -6.92
C ILE A 18 -6.03 5.98 -6.34
N GLY A 19 -6.26 6.82 -5.32
CA GLY A 19 -7.55 6.85 -4.62
C GLY A 19 -7.60 7.75 -3.39
N LYS A 20 -8.62 7.55 -2.55
CA LYS A 20 -8.81 8.22 -1.26
C LYS A 20 -9.44 7.30 -0.22
N LEU A 21 -8.96 7.39 1.02
CA LEU A 21 -9.63 6.82 2.19
C LEU A 21 -10.70 7.79 2.71
N ARG A 22 -11.88 7.27 3.07
CA ARG A 22 -13.00 8.03 3.61
C ARG A 22 -13.41 7.46 4.96
N PHE A 23 -13.51 8.35 5.96
CA PHE A 23 -14.00 8.02 7.29
C PHE A 23 -15.45 8.51 7.39
N MET A 24 -16.38 7.59 7.58
CA MET A 24 -17.79 7.91 7.70
C MET A 24 -18.17 8.20 9.14
N LYS A 25 -19.23 9.00 9.34
CA LYS A 25 -19.79 9.30 10.67
C LYS A 25 -20.20 8.04 11.44
N SER A 26 -20.55 6.96 10.74
CA SER A 26 -20.90 5.66 11.33
C SER A 26 -19.70 4.86 11.86
N GLY A 27 -18.47 5.36 11.69
CA GLY A 27 -17.24 4.63 12.01
C GLY A 27 -16.76 3.69 10.91
N LYS A 28 -17.53 3.54 9.81
CA LYS A 28 -17.08 2.78 8.63
C LYS A 28 -15.93 3.51 7.92
N VAL A 29 -14.97 2.75 7.40
CA VAL A 29 -13.87 3.25 6.59
C VAL A 29 -13.97 2.65 5.19
N ILE A 30 -13.90 3.49 4.17
CA ILE A 30 -14.02 3.09 2.76
C ILE A 30 -12.78 3.55 2.00
N LEU A 31 -12.20 2.65 1.21
CA LEU A 31 -11.18 2.97 0.22
C LEU A 31 -11.87 3.17 -1.13
N ARG A 32 -11.81 4.41 -1.64
CA ARG A 32 -12.30 4.75 -2.97
C ARG A 32 -11.15 4.77 -3.97
N ILE A 33 -11.15 3.85 -4.92
CA ILE A 33 -10.16 3.79 -6.00
C ILE A 33 -10.76 4.27 -7.32
N GLN A 34 -9.94 4.90 -8.17
CA GLN A 34 -10.37 5.31 -9.51
C GLN A 34 -10.43 4.08 -10.42
N ASN A 35 -11.59 3.87 -11.05
CA ASN A 35 -11.73 2.85 -12.09
C ASN A 35 -11.22 3.45 -13.41
N GLY A 36 -10.39 2.74 -14.16
CA GLY A 36 -9.68 3.24 -15.34
C GLY A 36 -10.56 3.68 -16.54
N GLY A 37 -11.87 3.82 -16.37
CA GLY A 37 -12.86 4.19 -17.38
C GLY A 37 -13.04 5.70 -17.62
N GLY A 38 -12.43 6.58 -16.82
CA GLY A 38 -12.48 8.04 -17.02
C GLY A 38 -12.57 8.86 -15.73
N GLU A 39 -12.82 10.17 -15.87
CA GLU A 39 -13.15 11.02 -14.72
C GLU A 39 -14.56 10.71 -14.23
N GLY A 40 -14.68 10.17 -13.01
CA GLY A 40 -15.97 10.00 -12.32
C GLY A 40 -16.31 8.57 -11.93
N GLU A 41 -15.69 7.56 -12.53
CA GLU A 41 -15.90 6.16 -12.14
C GLU A 41 -15.00 5.79 -10.96
N PHE A 42 -15.62 5.48 -9.83
CA PHE A 42 -14.93 5.05 -8.63
C PHE A 42 -15.52 3.76 -8.10
N ILE A 43 -14.65 2.90 -7.57
CA ILE A 43 -15.05 1.70 -6.84
C ILE A 43 -14.82 1.97 -5.36
N ASP A 44 -15.86 1.76 -4.57
CA ASP A 44 -15.80 1.80 -3.12
C ASP A 44 -15.50 0.40 -2.58
N LEU A 45 -14.47 0.30 -1.75
CA LEU A 45 -14.03 -0.92 -1.09
C LEU A 45 -14.15 -0.73 0.42
N ASP A 46 -14.67 -1.72 1.12
CA ASP A 46 -14.77 -1.68 2.58
C ASP A 46 -13.40 -1.96 3.21
N VAL A 47 -13.04 -1.17 4.22
CA VAL A 47 -11.80 -1.33 4.98
C VAL A 47 -12.14 -1.76 6.40
N SER A 48 -11.55 -2.87 6.83
CA SER A 48 -11.73 -3.43 8.16
C SER A 48 -10.39 -3.74 8.82
N LYS A 49 -10.40 -3.87 10.15
CA LYS A 49 -9.21 -4.32 10.90
C LYS A 49 -8.99 -5.81 10.60
N GLY A 50 -7.79 -6.15 10.16
CA GLY A 50 -7.38 -7.53 9.99
C GLY A 50 -7.04 -8.22 11.31
N ILE A 51 -6.66 -9.50 11.21
CA ILE A 51 -6.24 -10.30 12.37
C ILE A 51 -5.08 -9.59 13.08
N GLN A 52 -5.23 -9.42 14.39
CA GLN A 52 -4.19 -8.86 15.24
C GLN A 52 -3.10 -9.92 15.48
N THR A 53 -1.89 -9.61 15.05
CA THR A 53 -0.72 -10.46 15.27
C THR A 53 0.01 -9.99 16.52
N GLN A 54 0.41 -10.93 17.37
CA GLN A 54 1.15 -10.66 18.62
C GLN A 54 2.67 -10.83 18.46
N PHE A 55 3.11 -11.48 17.39
CA PHE A 55 4.53 -11.66 17.11
C PHE A 55 5.12 -10.44 16.41
N HIS A 56 6.41 -10.20 16.66
CA HIS A 56 7.15 -9.10 16.05
C HIS A 56 7.26 -9.28 14.53
N GLN A 57 6.98 -8.21 13.79
CA GLN A 57 7.03 -8.16 12.33
C GLN A 57 7.73 -6.87 11.90
N GLN A 58 8.57 -6.95 10.88
CA GLN A 58 9.36 -5.81 10.41
C GLN A 58 9.41 -5.75 8.89
N VAL A 59 9.28 -4.55 8.34
CA VAL A 59 9.47 -4.29 6.91
C VAL A 59 10.96 -4.10 6.65
N ILE A 60 11.49 -4.84 5.69
CA ILE A 60 12.87 -4.70 5.22
C ILE A 60 12.91 -4.40 3.73
N SER A 61 13.84 -3.55 3.33
CA SER A 61 14.20 -3.33 1.93
C SER A 61 15.52 -4.06 1.66
N VAL A 62 15.52 -4.90 0.64
CA VAL A 62 16.72 -5.61 0.18
C VAL A 62 17.09 -5.08 -1.19
N ASN A 63 18.15 -4.28 -1.24
CA ASN A 63 18.67 -3.77 -2.50
C ASN A 63 19.73 -4.73 -3.02
N LYS A 64 19.43 -5.39 -4.14
CA LYS A 64 20.42 -6.14 -4.90
C LYS A 64 21.13 -5.16 -5.82
N SER A 65 22.26 -4.60 -5.38
CA SER A 65 23.16 -3.89 -6.28
C SER A 65 23.80 -4.92 -7.24
N ALA A 66 23.22 -5.06 -8.43
CA ALA A 66 23.85 -5.74 -9.54
C ALA A 66 24.20 -4.67 -10.58
N THR A 67 25.30 -3.97 -10.38
CA THR A 67 26.01 -3.35 -11.49
C THR A 67 26.95 -4.40 -12.07
N LEU A 68 26.55 -4.93 -13.23
CA LEU A 68 27.49 -5.42 -14.24
C LEU A 68 28.22 -4.20 -14.79
N ASP A 69 29.13 -3.62 -14.01
CA ASP A 69 30.17 -2.78 -14.58
C ASP A 69 31.33 -3.72 -14.87
N SER A 70 31.39 -4.15 -16.12
CA SER A 70 32.56 -4.80 -16.70
C SER A 70 33.73 -3.82 -16.62
N ASN A 71 34.52 -3.90 -15.56
CA ASN A 71 35.97 -3.71 -15.55
C ASN A 71 36.53 -4.11 -14.18
N GLU A 72 37.69 -4.75 -14.22
CA GLU A 72 38.29 -5.62 -13.21
C GLU A 72 38.53 -4.96 -11.84
N GLY A 73 38.33 -5.76 -10.78
CA GLY A 73 39.21 -5.76 -9.62
C GLY A 73 38.81 -4.92 -8.41
N ASP A 74 37.69 -5.23 -7.74
CA ASP A 74 37.70 -5.57 -6.31
C ASP A 74 36.33 -6.13 -5.85
N SER A 75 36.37 -6.95 -4.82
CA SER A 75 35.38 -7.96 -4.49
C SER A 75 34.18 -7.44 -3.67
N SER A 76 33.04 -8.11 -3.88
CA SER A 76 31.82 -8.11 -3.07
C SER A 76 30.80 -7.01 -3.36
N ALA A 77 29.91 -7.28 -4.32
CA ALA A 77 28.58 -6.66 -4.36
C ALA A 77 27.84 -6.93 -3.03
N ARG A 78 28.00 -6.05 -2.04
CA ARG A 78 27.36 -6.17 -0.74
C ARG A 78 25.85 -5.97 -0.91
N LYS A 79 25.08 -7.04 -0.70
CA LYS A 79 23.62 -6.92 -0.54
C LYS A 79 23.35 -5.98 0.64
N GLN A 80 22.75 -4.84 0.37
CA GLN A 80 22.37 -3.90 1.41
C GLN A 80 20.97 -4.26 1.91
N ILE A 81 20.87 -4.56 3.20
CA ILE A 81 19.60 -4.81 3.90
C ILE A 81 19.30 -3.56 4.74
N ASN A 82 18.15 -2.94 4.48
CA ASN A 82 17.68 -1.76 5.20
C ASN A 82 16.41 -2.10 5.99
N PHE A 83 16.42 -1.86 7.30
CA PHE A 83 15.25 -2.03 8.16
C PHE A 83 14.39 -0.75 8.10
N LEU A 84 13.15 -0.88 7.66
CA LEU A 84 12.25 0.26 7.41
C LEU A 84 11.34 0.56 8.60
N GLY A 85 10.96 -0.46 9.38
CA GLY A 85 10.18 -0.28 10.60
C GLY A 85 9.22 -1.43 10.88
N ASP A 86 8.61 -1.38 12.05
CA ASP A 86 7.77 -2.46 12.56
C ASP A 86 6.35 -2.40 12.01
N ILE A 87 5.76 -3.58 11.78
CA ILE A 87 4.35 -3.72 11.37
C ILE A 87 3.51 -3.91 12.62
N SER A 88 2.71 -2.89 12.96
CA SER A 88 1.87 -2.90 14.17
C SER A 88 0.40 -3.22 13.90
N GLN A 89 -0.09 -3.00 12.68
CA GLN A 89 -1.50 -3.15 12.35
C GLN A 89 -1.69 -3.74 10.95
N LYS A 90 -2.79 -4.48 10.81
CA LYS A 90 -3.25 -5.04 9.53
C LYS A 90 -4.62 -4.47 9.20
N LEU A 91 -4.78 -4.00 7.98
CA LEU A 91 -6.06 -3.62 7.40
C LEU A 91 -6.39 -4.61 6.28
N VAL A 92 -7.67 -4.97 6.16
CA VAL A 92 -8.20 -5.81 5.09
C VAL A 92 -9.15 -4.95 4.28
N VAL A 93 -8.95 -4.96 2.97
CA VAL A 93 -9.78 -4.24 2.00
C VAL A 93 -10.56 -5.27 1.20
N THR A 94 -11.88 -5.14 1.18
CA THR A 94 -12.77 -6.08 0.49
C THR A 94 -13.69 -5.36 -0.48
N PRO A 95 -14.06 -5.97 -1.62
CA PRO A 95 -15.13 -5.46 -2.46
C PRO A 95 -16.43 -5.31 -1.67
N ASN A 96 -17.15 -4.21 -1.89
CA ASN A 96 -18.49 -4.05 -1.33
C ASN A 96 -19.50 -4.78 -2.23
N PHE A 97 -19.71 -6.07 -1.98
CA PHE A 97 -20.59 -6.90 -2.82
C PHE A 97 -22.06 -6.47 -2.76
N GLU A 98 -22.54 -5.91 -1.64
CA GLU A 98 -23.92 -5.40 -1.55
C GLU A 98 -24.16 -4.30 -2.57
N GLN A 99 -23.26 -3.31 -2.65
CA GLN A 99 -23.35 -2.24 -3.65
C GLN A 99 -23.19 -2.75 -5.07
N ILE A 100 -22.25 -3.67 -5.30
CA ILE A 100 -22.01 -4.25 -6.64
C ILE A 100 -23.25 -5.00 -7.14
N LEU A 101 -23.86 -5.84 -6.30
CA LEU A 101 -25.02 -6.64 -6.67
C LEU A 101 -26.29 -5.80 -6.82
N GLN A 102 -26.49 -4.77 -6.00
CA GLN A 102 -27.59 -3.82 -6.17
C GLN A 102 -27.51 -3.07 -7.51
N GLY A 103 -26.31 -2.72 -7.96
CA GLY A 103 -26.09 -2.10 -9.26
C GLY A 103 -26.41 -3.02 -10.45
N ILE A 104 -26.34 -4.35 -10.26
CA ILE A 104 -26.67 -5.35 -11.29
C ILE A 104 -28.18 -5.62 -11.34
N SER A 105 -28.87 -5.59 -10.19
CA SER A 105 -30.31 -5.89 -10.09
C SER A 105 -31.24 -4.81 -10.69
N LEU A 106 -30.71 -3.64 -11.07
CA LEU A 106 -31.45 -2.53 -11.67
C LEU A 106 -31.24 -2.39 -13.19
N LYS A 107 -30.73 -3.44 -13.86
CA LYS A 107 -30.62 -3.52 -15.32
C LYS A 107 -31.47 -4.64 -15.89
#